data_AF-A0A0B6YBA7-F1
#
_entry.id   AF-A0A0B6YBA7-F1
#
_cell.length_a   1.000
_cell.length_b   1.000
_cell.length_c   1.000
_cell.angle_alpha   90.00
_cell.angle_beta   90.00
_cell.angle_gamma   90.00
#
_symmetry.space_group_name_H-M   'P 1'
#
loop_
_entity.id
_entity.type
_entity.pdbx_description
1 polymer ?
#
loop_
_entity_poly.entity_id
_entity_poly.type
_entity_poly.pdbx_seq_one_letter_code
_entity_poly.pdbx_strand_id
1 'polypeptide(L)'
;KVDDRVFAMQQCKVLPVCYLLQSLYPHLYPLHKLSDEKPIKCGKDEIPSAPLLQLSSANIDRTGLFLMDTGESMYLLVGSGIGDQMCQDVFDKPNFVSIPGDMVDLPELDNPTSERIRSFVNYLMDSRPHGVTFLIIRDDSKNRHLFFQHMLEDRTENSMSYFGFLQFLQGKAKA
;
A
#
# COMPACT_ATOMS: atom_id res chain seq x y z
N LYS A 1 -15.39 -8.05 -15.52
CA LYS A 1 -15.45 -6.72 -16.20
C LYS A 1 -16.80 -6.00 -16.09
N VAL A 2 -17.96 -6.69 -16.05
CA VAL A 2 -19.25 -6.04 -15.67
C VAL A 2 -19.49 -6.20 -14.17
N ASP A 3 -19.33 -7.42 -13.66
CA ASP A 3 -19.56 -7.72 -12.24
C ASP A 3 -18.69 -6.86 -11.32
N ASP A 4 -17.40 -6.69 -11.62
CA ASP A 4 -16.50 -5.82 -10.84
C ASP A 4 -16.99 -4.36 -10.78
N ARG A 5 -17.55 -3.85 -11.88
CA ARG A 5 -18.09 -2.49 -11.95
C ARG A 5 -19.38 -2.37 -11.15
N VAL A 6 -20.26 -3.37 -11.27
CA VAL A 6 -21.50 -3.41 -10.49
C VAL A 6 -21.18 -3.51 -9.01
N PHE A 7 -20.24 -4.36 -8.63
CA PHE A 7 -19.75 -4.50 -7.27
C PHE A 7 -19.21 -3.16 -6.73
N ALA A 8 -18.29 -2.49 -7.45
CA ALA A 8 -17.80 -1.18 -7.06
C ALA A 8 -18.92 -0.13 -6.90
N MET A 9 -19.92 -0.12 -7.80
CA MET A 9 -21.09 0.76 -7.68
C MET A 9 -21.97 0.43 -6.47
N GLN A 10 -22.08 -0.84 -6.07
CA GLN A 10 -22.80 -1.22 -4.85
C GLN A 10 -22.02 -0.81 -3.61
N GLN A 11 -20.71 -1.03 -3.59
CA GLN A 11 -19.82 -0.59 -2.50
C GLN A 11 -19.95 0.92 -2.26
N CYS A 12 -19.97 1.75 -3.30
CA CYS A 12 -20.21 3.19 -3.18
C CYS A 12 -21.54 3.57 -2.53
N LYS A 13 -22.56 2.70 -2.57
CA LYS A 13 -23.88 2.97 -1.97
C LYS A 13 -23.97 2.55 -0.51
N VAL A 14 -23.18 1.56 -0.09
CA VAL A 14 -23.37 0.89 1.20
C VAL A 14 -22.19 1.06 2.17
N LEU A 15 -20.99 1.35 1.67
CA LEU A 15 -19.81 1.50 2.52
C LEU A 15 -19.92 2.75 3.41
N PRO A 16 -19.57 2.64 4.70
CA PRO A 16 -19.31 3.80 5.54
C PRO A 16 -18.28 4.73 4.90
N VAL A 17 -18.43 6.05 5.14
CA VAL A 17 -17.61 7.09 4.49
C VAL A 17 -16.11 6.85 4.65
N CYS A 18 -15.65 6.40 5.83
CA CYS A 18 -14.23 6.12 6.06
C CYS A 18 -13.68 5.03 5.12
N TYR A 19 -14.40 3.93 4.94
CA TYR A 19 -13.99 2.83 4.06
C TYR A 19 -14.18 3.19 2.58
N LEU A 20 -15.21 3.97 2.25
CA LEU A 20 -15.41 4.47 0.89
C LEU A 20 -14.26 5.38 0.47
N LEU A 21 -13.84 6.32 1.33
CA LEU A 21 -12.70 7.20 1.06
C LEU A 21 -11.42 6.40 0.85
N GLN A 22 -11.19 5.37 1.66
CA GLN A 22 -10.03 4.50 1.50
C GLN A 22 -10.07 3.66 0.21
N SER A 23 -11.25 3.23 -0.22
CA SER A 23 -11.44 2.55 -1.51
C SER A 23 -11.17 3.48 -2.70
N LEU A 24 -11.57 4.75 -2.59
CA LEU A 24 -11.36 5.76 -3.63
C LEU A 24 -9.93 6.27 -3.68
N TYR A 25 -9.30 6.47 -2.52
CA TYR A 25 -7.93 6.95 -2.38
C TYR A 25 -7.21 6.06 -1.35
N PRO A 26 -6.58 4.95 -1.81
CA PRO A 26 -5.84 4.05 -0.94
C PRO A 26 -4.76 4.76 -0.12
N HIS A 27 -4.46 4.19 1.05
CA HIS A 27 -3.36 4.65 1.86
C HIS A 27 -2.06 3.98 1.43
N LEU A 28 -1.00 4.76 1.25
CA LEU A 28 0.32 4.28 0.87
C LEU A 28 1.33 4.59 1.98
N TYR A 29 1.99 3.55 2.50
CA TYR A 29 2.93 3.63 3.61
C TYR A 29 4.31 3.10 3.22
N PRO A 30 5.40 3.82 3.53
CA PRO A 30 6.77 3.33 3.36
C PRO A 30 7.19 2.52 4.59
N LEU A 31 7.02 1.20 4.56
CA LEU A 31 7.30 0.35 5.72
C LEU A 31 8.78 0.34 6.15
N HIS A 32 9.68 0.61 5.21
CA HIS A 32 11.11 0.81 5.48
C HIS A 32 11.43 2.10 6.26
N LYS A 33 10.43 2.97 6.50
CA LYS A 33 10.55 4.26 7.23
C LYS A 33 9.60 4.33 8.43
N LEU A 34 9.27 3.19 9.04
CA LEU A 34 8.51 3.15 10.29
C LEU A 34 9.26 3.89 11.40
N SER A 35 8.54 4.73 12.15
CA SER A 35 9.08 5.56 13.23
C SER A 35 8.38 5.28 14.56
N ASP A 36 9.18 5.15 15.61
CA ASP A 36 8.74 4.94 16.99
C ASP A 36 8.62 6.28 17.75
N GLU A 37 8.88 7.43 17.11
CA GLU A 37 8.83 8.74 17.78
C GLU A 37 7.41 9.15 18.19
N LYS A 38 6.41 8.72 17.41
CA LYS A 38 4.98 9.00 17.63
C LYS A 38 4.17 7.72 17.45
N PRO A 39 4.32 6.73 18.33
CA PRO A 39 3.66 5.46 18.17
C PRO A 39 2.15 5.63 18.27
N ILE A 40 1.44 4.81 17.52
CA ILE A 40 -0.01 4.69 17.60
C ILE A 40 -0.31 3.87 18.84
N LYS A 41 -1.07 4.44 19.78
CA LYS A 41 -1.46 3.77 21.02
C LYS A 41 -2.68 2.89 20.78
N CYS A 42 -2.49 1.57 20.82
CA CYS A 42 -3.56 0.59 20.68
C CYS A 42 -3.73 -0.18 21.99
N GLY A 43 -4.51 0.36 22.92
CA GLY A 43 -4.67 -0.23 24.25
C GLY A 43 -3.36 -0.18 25.05
N LYS A 44 -2.75 -1.35 25.27
CA LYS A 44 -1.45 -1.47 25.96
C LYS A 44 -0.26 -1.50 25.00
N ASP A 45 -0.52 -1.71 23.71
CA ASP A 45 0.52 -1.87 22.70
C ASP A 45 0.82 -0.54 22.02
N GLU A 46 2.10 -0.32 21.73
CA GLU A 46 2.59 0.82 20.98
C GLU A 46 3.01 0.35 19.59
N ILE A 47 2.24 0.75 18.57
CA ILE A 47 2.47 0.37 17.18
C ILE A 47 3.30 1.48 16.50
N PRO A 48 4.35 1.15 15.73
CA PRO A 48 5.12 2.17 15.01
C PRO A 48 4.24 2.95 14.04
N SER A 49 4.59 4.21 13.78
CA SER A 49 3.87 5.07 12.84
C SER A 49 4.58 5.16 11.50
N ALA A 50 3.80 5.27 10.43
CA ALA A 50 4.30 5.56 9.08
C ALA A 50 3.61 6.82 8.53
N PRO A 51 4.32 7.69 7.82
CA PRO A 51 3.68 8.78 7.08
C PRO A 51 2.83 8.22 5.93
N LEU A 52 1.73 8.91 5.62
CA LEU A 52 0.99 8.67 4.39
C LEU A 52 1.70 9.33 3.21
N LEU A 53 1.91 8.56 2.15
CA LEU A 53 2.46 9.05 0.89
C LEU A 53 1.34 9.35 -0.10
N GLN A 54 1.60 10.32 -0.98
CA GLN A 54 0.77 10.59 -2.15
C GLN A 54 0.79 9.41 -3.12
N LEU A 55 -0.32 9.17 -3.82
CA LEU A 55 -0.49 8.07 -4.75
C LEU A 55 0.14 8.38 -6.11
N SER A 56 1.45 8.62 -6.09
CA SER A 56 2.29 8.83 -7.27
C SER A 56 3.46 7.86 -7.26
N SER A 57 3.78 7.31 -8.43
CA SER A 57 4.97 6.48 -8.63
C SER A 57 6.28 7.22 -8.30
N ALA A 58 6.28 8.56 -8.27
CA ALA A 58 7.43 9.35 -7.84
C ALA A 58 7.81 9.10 -6.36
N ASN A 59 6.89 8.61 -5.54
CA ASN A 59 7.15 8.28 -4.14
C ASN A 59 7.65 6.84 -3.94
N ILE A 60 7.69 6.03 -5.01
CA ILE A 60 8.12 4.63 -4.97
C ILE A 60 9.57 4.54 -5.43
N ASP A 61 10.44 4.15 -4.50
CA ASP A 61 11.85 3.87 -4.79
C ASP A 61 12.11 2.37 -4.93
N ARG A 62 13.10 2.00 -5.75
CA ARG A 62 13.52 0.61 -5.96
C ARG A 62 14.13 -0.01 -4.71
N THR A 63 14.65 0.77 -3.78
CA THR A 63 15.28 0.26 -2.55
C THR A 63 14.29 0.07 -1.40
N GLY A 64 13.04 0.48 -1.58
CA GLY A 64 12.04 0.54 -0.52
C GLY A 64 11.09 -0.64 -0.45
N LEU A 65 10.40 -0.70 0.69
CA LEU A 65 9.24 -1.55 0.94
C LEU A 65 8.01 -0.67 1.14
N PHE A 66 6.94 -0.90 0.38
CA PHE A 66 5.75 -0.04 0.37
C PHE A 66 4.48 -0.85 0.55
N LEU A 67 3.67 -0.50 1.55
CA LEU A 67 2.36 -1.09 1.79
C LEU A 67 1.29 -0.16 1.24
N MET A 68 0.45 -0.69 0.36
CA MET A 68 -0.76 -0.02 -0.10
C MET A 68 -1.98 -0.72 0.48
N ASP A 69 -2.85 0.07 1.10
CA ASP A 69 -4.07 -0.42 1.72
C ASP A 69 -5.29 0.21 1.04
N THR A 70 -5.98 -0.61 0.24
CA THR A 70 -7.12 -0.22 -0.60
C THR A 70 -8.48 -0.43 0.06
N GLY A 71 -8.51 -0.89 1.31
CA GLY A 71 -9.76 -1.27 1.99
C GLY A 71 -10.10 -2.76 1.82
N GLU A 72 -10.17 -3.25 0.59
CA GLU A 72 -10.50 -4.66 0.31
C GLU A 72 -9.27 -5.55 0.15
N SER A 73 -8.13 -4.95 -0.23
CA SER A 73 -6.86 -5.64 -0.38
C SER A 73 -5.72 -4.80 0.19
N MET A 74 -4.68 -5.49 0.64
CA MET A 74 -3.39 -4.89 0.98
C MET A 74 -2.32 -5.47 0.08
N TYR A 75 -1.56 -4.57 -0.53
CA TYR A 75 -0.47 -4.93 -1.42
C TYR A 75 0.85 -4.46 -0.82
N LEU A 76 1.77 -5.38 -0.60
CA LEU A 76 3.12 -5.08 -0.16
C LEU A 76 4.07 -5.13 -1.36
N LEU A 77 4.43 -3.96 -1.91
CA LEU A 77 5.40 -3.85 -2.99
C LEU A 77 6.83 -3.93 -2.44
N VAL A 78 7.59 -4.92 -2.93
CA VAL A 78 9.02 -5.10 -2.65
C VAL A 78 9.82 -4.52 -3.81
N GLY A 79 10.60 -3.47 -3.54
CA GLY A 79 11.46 -2.85 -4.54
C GLY A 79 12.57 -3.80 -5.01
N SER A 80 12.91 -3.72 -6.31
CA SER A 80 13.91 -4.59 -6.95
C SER A 80 15.35 -4.40 -6.43
N GLY A 81 15.64 -3.28 -5.78
CA GLY A 81 16.92 -2.95 -5.16
C GLY A 81 16.87 -2.95 -3.64
N ILE A 82 15.90 -3.63 -3.02
CA ILE A 82 15.85 -3.79 -1.57
C ILE A 82 17.13 -4.49 -1.07
N GLY A 83 17.68 -4.04 0.05
CA GLY A 83 18.92 -4.60 0.61
C GLY A 83 18.73 -6.03 1.12
N ASP A 84 19.78 -6.85 1.00
CA ASP A 84 19.77 -8.26 1.44
C ASP A 84 19.43 -8.40 2.93
N GLN A 85 19.88 -7.47 3.78
CA GLN A 85 19.51 -7.47 5.20
C GLN A 85 17.99 -7.32 5.41
N MET A 86 17.34 -6.42 4.67
CA MET A 86 15.88 -6.27 4.72
C MET A 86 15.18 -7.51 4.15
N CYS A 87 15.75 -8.16 3.13
CA CYS A 87 15.21 -9.42 2.62
C CYS A 87 15.22 -10.51 3.69
N GLN A 88 16.33 -10.61 4.42
CA GLN A 88 16.52 -11.60 5.47
C GLN A 88 15.62 -11.30 6.67
N ASP A 89 15.59 -10.04 7.13
CA ASP A 89 14.85 -9.62 8.31
C ASP A 89 13.33 -9.68 8.11
N VAL A 90 12.83 -9.43 6.90
CA VAL A 90 11.39 -9.36 6.63
C VAL A 90 10.83 -10.63 6.00
N PHE A 91 11.58 -11.30 5.13
CA PHE A 91 11.07 -12.43 4.34
C PHE A 91 11.79 -13.76 4.62
N ASP A 92 12.85 -13.77 5.44
CA ASP A 92 13.74 -14.91 5.64
C ASP A 92 14.30 -15.44 4.31
N LYS A 93 14.84 -14.49 3.51
CA LYS A 93 15.40 -14.73 2.18
C LYS A 93 16.73 -14.00 2.03
N PRO A 94 17.74 -14.63 1.41
CA PRO A 94 19.07 -14.04 1.28
C PRO A 94 19.12 -12.80 0.38
N ASN A 95 18.18 -12.65 -0.56
CA ASN A 95 18.13 -11.52 -1.49
C ASN A 95 16.76 -11.40 -2.19
N PHE A 96 16.54 -10.30 -2.91
CA PHE A 96 15.31 -10.02 -3.65
C PHE A 96 14.86 -11.16 -4.58
N VAL A 97 15.81 -11.76 -5.31
CA VAL A 97 15.49 -12.79 -6.32
C VAL A 97 14.91 -14.05 -5.68
N SER A 98 15.33 -14.36 -4.46
CA SER A 98 14.87 -15.53 -3.70
C SER A 98 13.49 -15.37 -3.05
N ILE A 99 12.91 -14.16 -3.03
CA ILE A 99 11.55 -13.91 -2.52
C ILE A 99 10.52 -14.57 -3.46
N PRO A 100 9.66 -15.50 -2.98
CA PRO A 100 8.61 -16.09 -3.80
C PRO A 100 7.61 -15.04 -4.31
N GLY A 101 7.09 -15.24 -5.54
CA GLY A 101 6.21 -14.27 -6.20
C GLY A 101 4.73 -14.34 -5.80
N ASP A 102 4.38 -15.31 -4.97
CA ASP A 102 3.02 -15.70 -4.58
C ASP A 102 2.83 -15.70 -3.05
N MET A 103 3.68 -14.97 -2.31
CA MET A 103 3.52 -14.83 -0.87
C MET A 103 2.26 -14.00 -0.53
N VAL A 104 1.46 -14.54 0.37
CA VAL A 104 0.20 -13.95 0.86
C VAL A 104 0.24 -13.60 2.35
N ASP A 105 1.39 -13.75 2.99
CA ASP A 105 1.59 -13.40 4.39
C ASP A 105 3.07 -13.12 4.70
N LEU A 106 3.33 -12.40 5.78
CA LEU A 106 4.68 -12.14 6.30
C LEU A 106 5.12 -13.26 7.26
N PRO A 107 6.35 -13.79 7.13
CA PRO A 107 6.84 -14.80 8.06
C PRO A 107 7.01 -14.24 9.47
N GLU A 108 6.70 -15.05 10.47
CA GLU A 108 6.92 -14.71 11.87
C GLU A 108 8.40 -14.88 12.22
N LEU A 109 9.14 -13.78 12.17
CA LEU A 109 10.58 -13.76 12.48
C LEU A 109 10.83 -13.00 13.78
N ASP A 110 11.71 -13.56 14.61
CA ASP A 110 12.16 -12.99 15.88
C ASP A 110 13.29 -11.98 15.62
N ASN A 111 12.92 -10.84 15.04
CA ASN A 111 13.80 -9.68 14.91
C ASN A 111 12.99 -8.37 14.94
N PRO A 112 13.59 -7.26 15.43
CA PRO A 112 12.89 -5.99 15.59
C PRO A 112 12.26 -5.45 14.30
N THR A 113 12.88 -5.65 13.14
CA THR A 113 12.37 -5.15 11.86
C THR A 113 11.09 -5.89 11.46
N SER A 114 11.09 -7.22 11.54
CA SER A 114 9.91 -8.06 11.28
C SER A 114 8.78 -7.73 12.24
N GLU A 115 9.06 -7.65 13.54
CA GLU A 115 8.06 -7.35 14.56
C GLU A 115 7.40 -5.99 14.35
N ARG A 116 8.19 -4.96 14.02
CA ARG A 116 7.67 -3.61 13.74
C ARG A 116 6.79 -3.58 12.48
N ILE A 117 7.20 -4.27 11.42
CA ILE A 117 6.42 -4.35 10.19
C ILE A 117 5.13 -5.16 10.41
N ARG A 118 5.22 -6.33 11.04
CA ARG A 118 4.07 -7.21 11.32
C ARG A 118 3.08 -6.54 12.27
N SER A 119 3.55 -5.89 13.34
CA SER A 119 2.66 -5.15 14.26
C SER A 119 1.90 -4.02 13.55
N PHE A 120 2.56 -3.27 12.67
CA PHE A 120 1.89 -2.24 11.87
C PHE A 120 0.87 -2.81 10.89
N VAL A 121 1.23 -3.88 10.17
CA VAL A 121 0.33 -4.55 9.22
C VAL A 121 -0.88 -5.14 9.94
N ASN A 122 -0.66 -5.86 11.05
CA ASN A 122 -1.72 -6.45 11.87
C ASN A 122 -2.65 -5.39 12.45
N TYR A 123 -2.09 -4.28 12.95
CA TYR A 123 -2.90 -3.14 13.41
C TYR A 123 -3.86 -2.62 12.32
N LEU A 124 -3.38 -2.51 11.08
CA LEU A 124 -4.24 -2.09 9.96
C LEU A 124 -5.30 -3.15 9.63
N MET A 125 -4.94 -4.44 9.65
CA MET A 125 -5.89 -5.53 9.40
C MET A 125 -6.97 -5.63 10.49
N ASP A 126 -6.59 -5.50 11.77
CA ASP A 126 -7.48 -5.59 12.92
C ASP A 126 -8.40 -4.37 13.08
N SER A 127 -8.07 -3.24 12.43
CA SER A 127 -8.89 -2.03 12.44
C SER A 127 -10.21 -2.17 11.65
N ARG A 128 -10.50 -3.35 11.12
CA ARG A 128 -11.57 -3.59 10.14
C ARG A 128 -12.54 -4.67 10.58
N PRO A 129 -13.83 -4.55 10.20
CA PRO A 129 -14.83 -5.56 10.50
C PRO A 129 -14.73 -6.82 9.63
N HIS A 130 -13.95 -6.80 8.54
CA HIS A 130 -13.84 -7.92 7.60
C HIS A 130 -12.37 -8.20 7.28
N GLY A 131 -12.07 -9.44 6.89
CA GLY A 131 -10.73 -9.83 6.43
C GLY A 131 -10.32 -9.13 5.14
N VAL A 132 -9.01 -8.99 4.95
CA VAL A 132 -8.39 -8.32 3.80
C VAL A 132 -7.50 -9.31 3.07
N THR A 133 -7.53 -9.29 1.74
CA THR A 133 -6.56 -10.06 0.96
C THR A 133 -5.19 -9.39 1.05
N PHE A 134 -4.19 -10.07 1.60
CA PHE A 134 -2.81 -9.60 1.62
C PHE A 134 -2.00 -10.26 0.51
N LEU A 135 -1.26 -9.46 -0.26
CA LEU A 135 -0.42 -9.95 -1.35
C LEU A 135 0.92 -9.23 -1.37
N ILE A 136 2.00 -9.99 -1.36
CA ILE A 136 3.36 -9.48 -1.52
C ILE A 136 3.69 -9.49 -3.02
N ILE A 137 4.04 -8.33 -3.54
CA ILE A 137 4.30 -8.10 -4.96
C ILE A 137 5.75 -7.67 -5.12
N ARG A 138 6.55 -8.49 -5.80
CA ARG A 138 7.88 -8.07 -6.26
C ARG A 138 7.75 -7.07 -7.41
N ASP A 139 8.66 -6.11 -7.49
CA ASP A 139 8.71 -5.12 -8.57
C ASP A 139 8.89 -5.75 -9.98
N ASP A 140 9.40 -6.97 -10.09
CA ASP A 140 9.51 -7.72 -11.35
C ASP A 140 8.36 -8.72 -11.58
N SER A 141 7.37 -8.78 -10.69
CA SER A 141 6.22 -9.68 -10.80
C SER A 141 5.24 -9.23 -11.89
N LYS A 142 4.57 -10.20 -12.51
CA LYS A 142 3.44 -9.94 -13.41
C LYS A 142 2.29 -9.21 -12.70
N ASN A 143 2.17 -9.38 -11.38
CA ASN A 143 1.14 -8.75 -10.56
C ASN A 143 1.46 -7.30 -10.19
N ARG A 144 2.61 -6.75 -10.60
CA ARG A 144 2.99 -5.34 -10.38
C ARG A 144 1.89 -4.36 -10.76
N HIS A 145 1.15 -4.63 -11.84
CA HIS A 145 0.04 -3.78 -12.30
C HIS A 145 -1.07 -3.61 -11.24
N LEU A 146 -1.27 -4.59 -10.34
CA LEU A 146 -2.28 -4.51 -9.28
C LEU A 146 -1.98 -3.40 -8.27
N PHE A 147 -0.70 -3.11 -8.03
CA PHE A 147 -0.26 -2.01 -7.17
C PHE A 147 -0.32 -0.67 -7.91
N PHE A 148 0.28 -0.61 -9.11
CA PHE A 148 0.44 0.65 -9.83
C PHE A 148 -0.84 1.20 -10.47
N GLN A 149 -1.88 0.39 -10.67
CA GLN A 149 -3.20 0.88 -11.12
C GLN A 149 -3.83 1.88 -10.12
N HIS A 150 -3.38 1.89 -8.87
CA HIS A 150 -3.84 2.80 -7.82
C HIS A 150 -2.98 4.07 -7.69
N MET A 151 -2.03 4.34 -8.59
CA MET A 151 -1.27 5.60 -8.62
C MET A 151 -2.10 6.73 -9.24
N LEU A 152 -3.12 7.15 -8.51
CA LEU A 152 -4.17 8.07 -8.98
C LEU A 152 -3.64 9.46 -9.36
N GLU A 153 -2.50 9.88 -8.81
CA GLU A 153 -1.92 11.19 -9.12
C GLU A 153 -1.10 11.19 -10.41
N ASP A 154 -0.74 10.01 -10.91
CA ASP A 154 0.04 9.86 -12.13
C ASP A 154 -0.82 10.04 -13.39
N ARG A 155 -0.13 10.34 -14.49
CA ARG A 155 -0.76 10.35 -15.81
C ARG A 155 -0.98 8.91 -16.28
N THR A 156 -2.17 8.61 -16.79
CA THR A 156 -2.46 7.34 -17.48
C THR A 156 -2.72 7.58 -18.97
N GLU A 157 -2.94 6.51 -19.74
CA GLU A 157 -3.32 6.61 -21.15
C GLU A 157 -4.62 7.40 -21.35
N ASN A 158 -5.55 7.29 -20.41
CA ASN A 158 -6.91 7.85 -20.51
C ASN A 158 -7.17 9.00 -19.54
N SER A 159 -6.20 9.37 -18.68
CA SER A 159 -6.36 10.45 -17.69
C SER A 159 -5.13 11.34 -17.60
N MET A 160 -5.37 12.62 -17.31
CA MET A 160 -4.31 13.55 -16.93
C MET A 160 -3.79 13.20 -15.54
N SER A 161 -2.55 13.58 -15.23
CA SER A 161 -2.05 13.55 -13.85
C SER A 161 -2.85 14.52 -12.98
N TYR A 162 -2.78 14.35 -11.65
CA TYR A 162 -3.47 15.25 -10.73
C TYR A 162 -3.05 16.73 -10.94
N PHE A 163 -1.76 16.99 -11.12
CA PHE A 163 -1.27 18.32 -11.47
C PHE A 163 -1.87 18.85 -12.79
N GLY A 164 -1.92 18.04 -13.84
CA GLY A 164 -2.54 18.42 -15.11
C GLY A 164 -4.04 18.69 -14.98
N PHE A 165 -4.73 17.92 -14.14
CA PHE A 165 -6.14 18.13 -13.83
C PHE A 165 -6.38 19.46 -13.10
N LEU A 166 -5.54 19.82 -12.13
CA LEU A 166 -5.63 21.13 -11.46
C LEU A 166 -5.41 22.29 -12.43
N GLN A 167 -4.44 22.20 -13.35
CA GLN A 167 -4.22 23.20 -14.38
C GLN A 167 -5.43 23.34 -15.32
N PHE A 168 -6.03 22.21 -15.71
CA PHE A 168 -7.23 22.19 -16.53
C PHE A 168 -8.41 22.88 -15.83
N LEU A 169 -8.65 22.59 -14.54
CA LEU A 169 -9.67 23.27 -13.75
C LEU A 169 -9.41 24.77 -13.62
N GLN A 170 -8.15 25.17 -13.40
CA GLN A 170 -7.77 26.57 -13.31
C GLN A 170 -8.05 27.32 -14.63
N GLY A 171 -7.78 26.69 -15.77
CA GLY A 171 -8.10 27.26 -17.08
C GLY A 171 -9.60 27.47 -17.28
N LYS A 172 -10.41 26.49 -16.87
CA LYS A 172 -11.88 26.58 -16.94
C LYS A 172 -12.49 27.61 -16.00
N ALA A 173 -11.93 27.79 -14.81
CA ALA A 173 -12.43 28.77 -13.85
C ALA A 173 -12.15 30.23 -14.26
N LYS A 174 -11.18 30.43 -15.16
CA LYS A 174 -10.81 31.75 -15.69
C LYS A 174 -11.57 32.13 -16.98
N ALA A 175 -12.29 31.19 -17.58
CA ALA A 175 -13.11 31.38 -18.78
C ALA A 175 -14.56 31.69 -18.39
#